data_AF-K1PQ12-F1
#
_entry.id   AF-K1PQ12-F1
#
_cell.length_a   1.000
_cell.length_b   1.000
_cell.length_c   1.000
_cell.angle_alpha   90.00
_cell.angle_beta   90.00
_cell.angle_gamma   90.00
#
_symmetry.space_group_name_H-M   'P 1'
#
loop_
_entity.id
_entity.type
_entity.pdbx_description
1 polymer ?
#
loop_
_entity_poly.entity_id
_entity_poly.type
_entity_poly.pdbx_seq_one_letter_code
_entity_poly.pdbx_strand_id
1 'polypeptide(L)'
;MRKVKVGWSHAGKQIRTPRKLNLPKSCKKGEILEEVNLFFFLEGKSPMGPMEGFDFSVAEFLQRDIDDKSINDLYAESKMTTLRLYLMTSKKQGDGGDSAVDDPNSSGGEELPDHPQLTDVHVEEVPEMQQSAPKIH
;
A
#
# COMPACT_ATOMS: atom_id res chain seq x y z
N MET A 1 0.06 -26.87 -5.98
CA MET A 1 0.36 -25.50 -5.50
C MET A 1 1.39 -24.82 -6.39
N ARG A 2 1.33 -23.50 -6.53
CA ARG A 2 2.32 -22.61 -7.16
C ARG A 2 2.64 -21.47 -6.19
N LYS A 3 3.92 -21.06 -6.13
CA LYS A 3 4.39 -19.96 -5.28
C LYS A 3 4.25 -18.64 -6.01
N VAL A 4 3.29 -17.81 -5.61
CA VAL A 4 3.12 -16.44 -6.11
C VAL A 4 3.65 -15.43 -5.08
N LYS A 5 4.01 -14.23 -5.52
CA LYS A 5 4.24 -13.09 -4.62
C LYS A 5 3.03 -12.18 -4.67
N VAL A 6 2.46 -11.85 -3.52
CA VAL A 6 1.27 -10.99 -3.38
C VAL A 6 1.60 -9.77 -2.55
N GLY A 7 1.43 -8.58 -3.11
CA GLY A 7 1.53 -7.29 -2.43
C GLY A 7 0.15 -6.66 -2.23
N TRP A 8 0.10 -5.53 -1.53
CA TRP A 8 -1.12 -4.74 -1.38
C TRP A 8 -0.84 -3.28 -1.65
N SER A 9 -1.70 -2.67 -2.46
CA SER A 9 -1.73 -1.25 -2.78
C SER A 9 -3.12 -0.67 -2.52
N HIS A 10 -3.16 0.53 -1.95
CA HIS A 10 -4.37 1.29 -1.68
C HIS A 10 -4.27 2.66 -2.36
N ALA A 11 -5.23 3.00 -3.23
CA ALA A 11 -5.27 4.27 -3.96
C ALA A 11 -3.92 4.63 -4.62
N GLY A 12 -3.29 3.65 -5.28
CA GLY A 12 -1.99 3.82 -5.94
C GLY A 12 -0.76 3.80 -5.02
N LYS A 13 -0.94 3.80 -3.69
CA LYS A 13 0.15 3.71 -2.71
C LYS A 13 0.34 2.28 -2.23
N GLN A 14 1.57 1.79 -2.27
CA GLN A 14 1.88 0.45 -1.76
C GLN A 14 1.81 0.42 -0.23
N ILE A 15 0.93 -0.42 0.31
CA ILE A 15 0.71 -0.55 1.76
C ILE A 15 1.51 -1.73 2.35
N ARG A 16 1.62 -2.84 1.61
CA ARG A 16 2.45 -3.98 2.02
C ARG A 16 3.33 -4.48 0.89
N THR A 17 4.56 -4.82 1.26
CA THR A 17 5.53 -5.43 0.36
C THR A 17 5.09 -6.83 -0.08
N PRO A 18 5.39 -7.26 -1.33
CA PRO A 18 4.98 -8.56 -1.80
C PRO A 18 5.56 -9.72 -0.97
N ARG A 19 4.68 -10.56 -0.41
CA ARG A 19 5.03 -11.77 0.35
C ARG A 19 4.67 -13.03 -0.43
N LYS A 20 5.30 -14.16 -0.09
CA LYS A 20 5.05 -15.44 -0.77
C LYS A 20 3.71 -16.02 -0.30
N LEU A 21 2.85 -16.38 -1.25
CA LEU A 21 1.60 -17.11 -1.03
C LEU A 21 1.59 -18.36 -1.93
N ASN A 22 1.08 -19.47 -1.42
CA ASN A 22 0.93 -20.70 -2.21
C ASN A 22 -0.52 -20.83 -2.64
N LEU A 23 -0.78 -20.82 -3.95
CA LEU A 23 -2.12 -20.97 -4.50
C LEU A 23 -2.26 -22.31 -5.26
N PRO A 24 -3.45 -22.92 -5.30
CA PRO A 24 -3.73 -24.05 -6.18
C PRO A 24 -3.46 -23.69 -7.65
N LYS A 25 -3.05 -24.67 -8.46
CA LYS A 25 -2.77 -24.44 -9.90
C LYS A 25 -4.05 -24.12 -10.68
N SER A 26 -5.17 -24.69 -10.25
CA SER A 26 -6.50 -24.51 -10.81
C SER A 26 -7.19 -23.21 -10.37
N CYS A 27 -6.62 -22.52 -9.38
CA CYS A 27 -7.19 -21.32 -8.78
C CYS A 27 -7.37 -20.23 -9.86
N LYS A 28 -8.58 -19.72 -10.03
CA LYS A 28 -8.93 -18.67 -10.99
C LYS A 28 -8.98 -17.29 -10.34
N LYS A 29 -9.17 -16.23 -11.13
CA LYS A 29 -9.19 -14.83 -10.66
C LYS A 29 -10.05 -14.58 -9.41
N GLY A 30 -11.28 -15.08 -9.39
CA GLY A 30 -12.18 -14.90 -8.24
C GLY A 30 -11.61 -15.53 -6.96
N GLU A 31 -11.18 -16.80 -7.04
CA GLU A 31 -10.57 -17.51 -5.91
C GLU A 31 -9.22 -16.88 -5.49
N ILE A 32 -8.42 -16.38 -6.44
CA ILE A 32 -7.18 -15.64 -6.14
C ILE A 32 -7.52 -14.40 -5.33
N LEU A 33 -8.55 -13.64 -5.72
CA LEU A 33 -8.97 -12.44 -5.01
C LEU A 33 -9.41 -12.78 -3.58
N GLU A 34 -10.19 -13.83 -3.38
CA GLU A 34 -10.61 -14.30 -2.04
C GLU A 34 -9.42 -14.68 -1.16
N GLU A 35 -8.50 -15.52 -1.66
CA GLU A 35 -7.31 -15.96 -0.94
C GLU A 35 -6.39 -14.78 -0.58
N VAL A 36 -6.23 -13.83 -1.50
CA VAL A 36 -5.40 -12.64 -1.29
C VAL A 36 -6.08 -11.67 -0.33
N ASN A 37 -7.40 -11.52 -0.38
CA ASN A 37 -8.16 -10.74 0.60
C ASN A 37 -7.99 -11.33 2.00
N LEU A 38 -8.20 -12.63 2.18
CA LEU A 38 -8.01 -13.31 3.47
C LEU A 38 -6.57 -13.15 3.98
N PHE A 39 -5.58 -13.17 3.08
CA PHE A 39 -4.18 -13.00 3.43
C PHE A 39 -3.82 -11.60 3.97
N PHE A 40 -4.55 -10.56 3.56
CA PHE A 40 -4.29 -9.17 3.97
C PHE A 40 -5.29 -8.62 4.99
N PHE A 41 -6.52 -9.11 4.99
CA PHE A 41 -7.65 -8.68 5.81
C PHE A 41 -8.11 -9.83 6.71
N LEU A 42 -7.22 -10.27 7.62
CA LEU A 42 -7.59 -11.24 8.63
C LEU A 42 -8.73 -10.64 9.48
N GLU A 43 -9.83 -11.38 9.64
CA GLU A 43 -11.05 -10.92 10.34
C GLU A 43 -11.76 -9.73 9.68
N GLY A 44 -11.54 -9.49 8.38
CA GLY A 44 -12.23 -8.44 7.62
C GLY A 44 -11.75 -7.02 7.94
N LYS A 45 -10.64 -6.88 8.67
CA LYS A 45 -10.08 -5.58 9.05
C LYS A 45 -8.67 -5.40 8.49
N SER A 46 -8.32 -4.17 8.17
CA SER A 46 -6.96 -3.78 7.79
C SER A 46 -6.52 -2.51 8.49
N PRO A 47 -5.22 -2.17 8.45
CA PRO A 47 -4.73 -0.88 8.92
C PRO A 47 -5.39 0.34 8.26
N MET A 48 -6.03 0.17 7.09
CA MET A 48 -6.71 1.25 6.37
C MET A 48 -8.19 1.36 6.72
N GLY A 49 -8.76 0.38 7.43
CA GLY A 49 -10.17 0.33 7.78
C GLY A 49 -10.82 -1.04 7.56
N PRO A 50 -12.15 -1.13 7.75
CA PRO A 50 -12.93 -2.34 7.53
C PRO A 50 -13.07 -2.66 6.03
N MET A 51 -13.13 -3.95 5.69
CA MET A 51 -13.18 -4.39 4.30
C MET A 51 -14.43 -3.91 3.55
N GLU A 52 -15.56 -3.69 4.23
CA GLU A 52 -16.81 -3.29 3.57
C GLU A 52 -16.73 -1.90 2.90
N GLY A 53 -15.78 -1.06 3.32
CA GLY A 53 -15.56 0.28 2.77
C GLY A 53 -14.68 0.32 1.52
N PHE A 54 -14.22 -0.83 1.02
CA PHE A 54 -13.29 -0.90 -0.10
C PHE A 54 -13.85 -1.69 -1.28
N ASP A 55 -13.48 -1.26 -2.48
CA ASP A 55 -13.53 -2.08 -3.68
C ASP A 55 -12.20 -2.80 -3.85
N PHE A 56 -12.25 -4.06 -4.29
CA PHE A 56 -11.08 -4.93 -4.41
C PHE A 56 -10.90 -5.41 -5.84
N SER A 57 -9.66 -5.42 -6.30
CA SER A 57 -9.26 -6.09 -7.54
C SER A 57 -7.85 -6.66 -7.41
N VAL A 58 -7.49 -7.57 -8.31
CA VAL A 58 -6.14 -8.14 -8.35
C VAL A 58 -5.49 -7.76 -9.67
N ALA A 59 -4.31 -7.15 -9.59
CA ALA A 59 -3.53 -6.75 -10.74
C ALA A 59 -2.17 -7.46 -10.76
N GLU A 60 -1.56 -7.57 -11.94
CA GLU A 60 -0.16 -7.96 -12.08
C GLU A 60 0.80 -6.79 -11.77
N PHE A 61 2.11 -7.04 -11.87
CA PHE A 61 3.15 -6.06 -11.54
C PHE A 61 3.01 -4.71 -12.25
N LEU A 62 2.49 -4.69 -13.48
CA LEU A 62 2.26 -3.46 -14.25
C LEU A 62 0.94 -2.76 -13.91
N GLN A 63 0.30 -3.12 -12.79
CA GLN A 63 -1.02 -2.63 -12.38
C GLN A 63 -2.13 -2.88 -13.40
N ARG A 64 -1.93 -3.84 -14.31
CA ARG A 64 -2.97 -4.31 -15.22
C ARG A 64 -3.79 -5.38 -14.52
N ASP A 65 -5.10 -5.30 -14.66
CA ASP A 65 -6.02 -6.31 -14.16
C ASP A 65 -5.67 -7.68 -14.79
N ILE A 66 -5.76 -8.75 -14.00
CA ILE A 66 -5.45 -10.08 -14.51
C ILE A 66 -6.63 -10.64 -15.30
N ASP A 67 -6.33 -11.42 -16.34
CA ASP A 67 -7.33 -12.18 -17.07
C ASP A 67 -8.01 -13.23 -16.17
N ASP A 68 -9.25 -13.58 -16.48
CA ASP A 68 -9.98 -14.66 -15.80
C ASP A 68 -9.49 -16.04 -16.26
N LYS A 69 -8.25 -16.36 -15.89
CA LYS A 69 -7.54 -17.61 -16.20
C LYS A 69 -7.05 -18.26 -14.91
N SER A 70 -6.66 -19.53 -15.00
CA SER A 70 -6.07 -20.21 -13.84
C SER A 70 -4.66 -19.67 -13.56
N ILE A 71 -4.19 -19.79 -12.31
CA ILE A 71 -2.80 -19.50 -11.94
C ILE A 71 -1.82 -20.21 -12.89
N ASN A 72 -2.07 -21.47 -13.25
CA ASN A 72 -1.16 -22.19 -14.13
C ASN A 72 -1.07 -21.58 -15.53
N ASP A 73 -2.19 -21.09 -16.07
CA ASP A 73 -2.23 -20.44 -17.38
C ASP A 73 -1.57 -19.06 -17.33
N LEU A 74 -1.80 -18.29 -16.27
CA LEU A 74 -1.13 -17.00 -16.06
C LEU A 74 0.40 -17.16 -16.03
N TYR A 75 0.93 -18.22 -15.42
CA TYR A 75 2.37 -18.55 -15.48
C TYR A 75 2.84 -18.92 -16.88
N ALA A 76 2.03 -19.67 -17.64
CA ALA A 76 2.36 -20.10 -18.99
C ALA A 76 2.41 -18.91 -19.95
N GLU A 77 1.49 -17.96 -19.81
CA GLU A 77 1.38 -16.77 -20.64
C GLU A 77 2.45 -15.73 -20.31
N SER A 78 2.67 -15.46 -19.02
CA SER A 78 3.65 -14.44 -18.63
C SER A 78 5.10 -14.89 -18.89
N LYS A 79 5.34 -16.21 -19.05
CA LYS A 79 6.68 -16.83 -19.16
C LYS A 79 7.64 -16.45 -18.01
N MET A 80 7.10 -15.99 -16.88
CA MET A 80 7.90 -15.58 -15.73
C MET A 80 8.13 -16.76 -14.79
N THR A 81 9.28 -16.76 -14.12
CA THR A 81 9.58 -17.75 -13.06
C THR A 81 8.78 -17.51 -11.78
N THR A 82 8.29 -16.28 -11.57
CA THR A 82 7.49 -15.88 -10.41
C THR A 82 6.45 -14.85 -10.81
N LEU A 83 5.17 -15.16 -10.62
CA LEU A 83 4.11 -14.16 -10.72
C LEU A 83 4.13 -13.24 -9.51
N ARG A 84 4.01 -11.94 -9.78
CA ARG A 84 3.81 -10.90 -8.77
C ARG A 84 2.45 -10.28 -8.99
N LEU A 85 1.58 -10.47 -8.01
CA LEU A 85 0.24 -9.95 -7.98
C LEU A 85 0.12 -8.90 -6.88
N TYR A 86 -0.80 -7.97 -7.05
CA TYR A 86 -1.11 -6.94 -6.08
C TYR A 86 -2.61 -6.93 -5.83
N LEU A 87 -2.99 -6.99 -4.57
CA LEU A 87 -4.32 -6.58 -4.15
C LEU A 87 -4.40 -5.08 -4.31
N MET A 88 -5.34 -4.62 -5.12
CA MET A 88 -5.63 -3.21 -5.33
C MET A 88 -6.90 -2.89 -4.56
N THR A 89 -6.83 -1.82 -3.77
CA THR A 89 -7.99 -1.35 -3.00
C THR A 89 -8.21 0.13 -3.25
N SER A 90 -9.47 0.52 -3.35
CA SER A 90 -9.93 1.91 -3.40
C SER A 90 -11.11 2.08 -2.44
N LYS A 91 -11.28 3.27 -1.87
CA LYS A 91 -12.50 3.56 -1.09
C LYS A 91 -13.70 3.46 -2.00
N LYS A 92 -14.72 2.71 -1.56
CA LYS A 92 -16.00 2.67 -2.25
C LYS A 92 -16.61 4.07 -2.19
N GLN A 93 -16.99 4.62 -3.34
CA GLN A 93 -17.75 5.87 -3.35
C GLN A 93 -19.15 5.54 -2.81
N GLY A 94 -19.41 5.92 -1.56
CA GLY A 94 -20.76 5.98 -1.03
C GLY A 94 -21.46 7.19 -1.63
N ASP A 95 -22.63 6.97 -2.23
CA ASP A 95 -23.57 8.04 -2.53
C ASP A 95 -24.01 8.69 -1.19
N GLY A 96 -23.56 9.92 -0.94
CA GLY A 96 -24.13 10.84 0.06
C GLY A 96 -23.47 10.91 1.45
N GLY A 97 -22.91 12.09 1.78
CA GLY A 97 -23.04 12.67 3.12
C GLY A 97 -21.77 13.09 3.87
N ASP A 98 -21.13 14.18 3.43
CA ASP A 98 -20.70 15.23 4.37
C ASP A 98 -20.81 16.59 3.66
N SER A 99 -21.95 17.24 3.84
CA SER A 99 -22.08 18.68 3.65
C SER A 99 -21.47 19.36 4.87
N ALA A 100 -20.23 19.84 4.75
CA ALA A 100 -19.83 21.02 5.48
C ALA A 100 -20.18 22.24 4.60
N VAL A 101 -21.38 22.77 4.82
CA VAL A 101 -21.69 24.15 4.45
C VAL A 101 -20.86 25.04 5.38
N ASP A 102 -19.74 25.57 4.87
CA ASP A 102 -19.04 26.63 5.59
C ASP A 102 -19.82 27.93 5.34
N ASP A 103 -20.60 28.30 6.35
CA ASP A 103 -21.47 29.47 6.43
C ASP A 103 -20.62 30.76 6.35
N PRO A 104 -20.81 31.65 5.34
CA PRO A 104 -20.11 32.91 5.31
C PRO A 104 -20.98 33.99 5.94
N ASN A 105 -20.99 34.13 7.27
CA ASN A 105 -21.47 35.38 7.85
C ASN A 105 -20.90 35.79 9.23
N SER A 106 -20.33 37.00 9.20
CA SER A 106 -20.27 38.02 10.26
C SER A 106 -19.25 37.93 11.41
N SER A 107 -18.24 38.80 11.22
CA SER A 107 -17.87 39.91 12.11
C SER A 107 -17.36 39.64 13.53
N GLY A 108 -16.11 40.08 13.73
CA GLY A 108 -15.82 41.04 14.80
C GLY A 108 -14.80 40.58 15.84
N GLY A 109 -13.64 41.23 15.82
CA GLY A 109 -12.88 41.57 17.04
C GLY A 109 -11.51 40.91 17.21
N GLU A 110 -10.47 41.74 17.11
CA GLU A 110 -9.34 41.90 18.07
C GLU A 110 -9.05 40.75 19.06
N GLU A 111 -7.83 40.22 19.24
CA GLU A 111 -6.54 40.86 19.54
C GLU A 111 -5.46 39.74 19.63
N LEU A 112 -4.24 39.97 19.12
CA LEU A 112 -3.03 39.15 19.38
C LEU A 112 -2.44 39.58 20.73
N PRO A 113 -1.87 38.67 21.56
CA PRO A 113 -0.40 38.56 21.51
C PRO A 113 0.24 37.22 21.94
N ASP A 114 1.49 37.09 21.50
CA ASP A 114 2.67 36.46 22.14
C ASP A 114 2.69 34.99 22.55
N HIS A 115 3.31 34.17 21.68
CA HIS A 115 4.17 33.07 22.13
C HIS A 115 5.51 33.11 21.39
N PRO A 116 6.65 33.26 22.11
CA PRO A 116 7.96 33.30 21.49
C PRO A 116 8.69 31.94 21.62
N GLN A 117 9.41 31.56 20.57
CA GLN A 117 10.88 31.36 20.55
C GLN A 117 11.34 30.21 19.64
N LEU A 118 12.10 30.62 18.61
CA LEU A 118 13.10 29.84 17.90
C LEU A 118 14.26 29.49 18.84
N THR A 119 14.68 28.21 18.83
CA THR A 119 16.09 27.85 19.06
C THR A 119 16.48 26.65 18.20
N ASP A 120 17.32 26.96 17.21
CA ASP A 120 18.57 26.28 16.84
C ASP A 120 18.71 24.77 17.04
N VAL A 121 18.84 24.03 15.94
CA VAL A 121 19.67 22.82 15.90
C VAL A 121 20.57 22.88 14.66
N HIS A 122 21.80 23.31 14.94
CA HIS A 122 23.06 22.96 14.26
C HIS A 122 22.99 21.79 13.26
N VAL A 123 23.35 22.08 12.02
CA VAL A 123 23.80 21.09 11.04
C VAL A 123 25.32 21.22 10.95
N GLU A 124 26.06 20.33 11.59
CA GLU A 124 27.51 20.19 11.35
C GLU A 124 27.75 19.37 10.07
N GLU A 125 28.51 20.01 9.19
CA GLU A 125 28.99 19.54 7.90
C GLU A 125 30.09 18.47 8.08
N VAL A 126 30.09 17.46 7.22
CA VAL A 126 31.11 16.39 7.16
C VAL A 126 32.19 16.76 6.15
N PRO A 127 33.48 16.54 6.44
CA PRO A 127 34.36 15.89 5.45
C PRO A 127 35.33 14.88 6.11
N GLU A 128 35.38 13.63 5.65
CA GLU A 128 36.24 13.05 4.60
C GLU A 128 37.49 12.31 5.16
N MET A 129 37.57 11.03 4.75
CA MET A 129 38.66 10.04 4.69
C MET A 129 40.02 10.31 5.36
N GLN A 130 40.51 9.31 6.11
CA GLN A 130 41.79 8.66 5.79
C GLN A 130 41.92 7.26 6.41
N GLN A 131 42.38 6.32 5.58
CA GLN A 131 42.70 4.93 5.90
C GLN A 131 43.99 4.85 6.73
N SER A 132 44.06 3.92 7.69
CA SER A 132 45.33 3.37 8.18
C SER A 132 45.14 1.94 8.72
N ALA A 133 46.07 1.07 8.32
CA ALA A 133 46.07 -0.38 8.36
C ALA A 133 46.26 -0.99 9.79
N PRO A 134 46.07 -2.31 9.98
CA PRO A 134 46.03 -2.94 11.31
C PRO A 134 47.43 -3.31 11.82
N LYS A 135 47.60 -3.35 13.15
CA LYS A 135 48.83 -3.84 13.78
C LYS A 135 48.57 -4.48 15.15
N ILE A 136 48.45 -5.80 15.20
CA ILE A 136 48.54 -6.63 16.42
C ILE A 136 48.65 -8.10 15.98
N HIS A 137 49.54 -8.96 16.47
CA HIS A 137 50.72 -8.86 17.36
C HIS A 137 51.64 -10.03 17.00
#